data_AF-A0A847C7I0-F1
#
_entry.id   AF-A0A847C7I0-F1
#
_cell.length_a   1.000
_cell.length_b   1.000
_cell.length_c   1.000
_cell.angle_alpha   90.00
_cell.angle_beta   90.00
_cell.angle_gamma   90.00
#
_symmetry.space_group_name_H-M   'P 1'
#
loop_
_entity.id
_entity.type
_entity.pdbx_description
1 polymer ?
#
loop_
_entity_poly.entity_id
_entity_poly.type
_entity_poly.pdbx_seq_one_letter_code
_entity_poly.pdbx_strand_id
1 'polypeptide(L)' 'MKYFGGCDVGSTYTKAVIIDETGKIVAHTTMMSKINAEQSAKMAME' A
#
# COMPACT_ATOMS: atom_id res chain seq x y z
N MET A 1 -19.06 -7.52 -5.03
CA MET A 1 -17.66 -7.69 -4.61
C MET A 1 -17.03 -6.33 -4.43
N LYS A 2 -16.85 -5.92 -3.17
CA LYS A 2 -16.18 -4.68 -2.80
C LYS A 2 -14.71 -4.95 -2.50
N TYR A 3 -13.87 -3.96 -2.79
CA TYR A 3 -12.46 -3.96 -2.45
C TYR A 3 -12.14 -2.73 -1.60
N PHE A 4 -11.17 -2.89 -0.69
CA PHE A 4 -10.69 -1.84 0.19
C PHE A 4 -9.18 -1.76 0.06
N GLY A 5 -8.67 -0.54 -0.12
CA GLY A 5 -7.24 -0.27 -0.24
C GLY A 5 -6.71 0.50 0.96
N GLY A 6 -5.47 0.21 1.35
CA GLY A 6 -4.75 0.98 2.37
C GLY A 6 -3.30 1.22 1.95
N CYS A 7 -2.80 2.43 2.19
CA CYS A 7 -1.39 2.80 2.06
C CYS A 7 -0.83 3.20 3.42
N ASP A 8 0.20 2.51 3.89
CA ASP A 8 0.97 2.85 5.08
C ASP A 8 2.38 3.28 4.67
N VAL A 9 2.65 4.58 4.79
CA VAL A 9 3.94 5.18 4.45
C VAL A 9 4.78 5.32 5.71
N GLY A 10 5.62 4.33 5.98
CA GLY A 10 6.61 4.38 7.07
C GLY A 10 7.89 5.11 6.66
N SER A 11 8.76 5.40 7.62
CA SER A 11 10.07 6.01 7.36
C SER A 11 11.05 5.07 6.63
N THR A 12 10.94 3.76 6.86
CA THR A 12 11.81 2.74 6.23
C THR A 12 11.12 2.06 5.05
N TYR A 13 9.87 1.62 5.25
CA TYR A 13 9.12 0.86 4.27
C TYR A 13 7.72 1.44 4.09
N THR A 14 7.31 1.54 2.83
CA THR A 14 5.94 1.83 2.43
C THR A 14 5.27 0.53 2.03
N LYS A 15 4.05 0.33 2.53
CA LYS A 15 3.25 -0.87 2.33
C LYS A 15 1.90 -0.45 1.77
N ALA A 16 1.45 -1.11 0.72
CA ALA A 16 0.11 -0.94 0.17
C ALA A 16 -0.58 -2.31 0.08
N VAL A 17 -1.87 -2.37 0.40
CA VAL A 17 -2.65 -3.62 0.43
C VAL A 17 -4.03 -3.36 -0.15
N ILE A 18 -4.53 -4.30 -0.94
CA ILE A 18 -5.92 -4.41 -1.34
C ILE A 18 -6.51 -5.66 -0.71
N ILE A 19 -7.66 -5.51 -0.03
CA ILE A 19 -8.45 -6.60 0.53
C ILE A 19 -9.83 -6.65 -0.13
N ASP A 20 -10.44 -7.84 -0.17
CA ASP A 20 -11.85 -8.01 -0.53
C ASP A 20 -12.78 -7.88 0.70
N GLU A 21 -14.08 -7.95 0.46
CA GLU A 21 -15.12 -7.86 1.49
C GLU A 21 -15.13 -9.00 2.53
N THR A 22 -14.37 -10.07 2.31
CA THR A 22 -14.16 -11.16 3.28
C THR A 22 -12.91 -10.98 4.13
N GLY A 23 -12.13 -9.92 3.86
CA GLY A 23 -10.86 -9.65 4.52
C GLY A 23 -9.66 -10.38 3.88
N LYS A 24 -9.84 -11.05 2.75
CA LYS A 24 -8.74 -11.70 2.04
C LYS A 24 -7.89 -10.66 1.33
N ILE A 25 -6.56 -10.73 1.51
CA ILE A 25 -5.60 -9.93 0.74
C ILE A 25 -5.57 -10.44 -0.70
N VAL A 26 -5.86 -9.55 -1.65
CA VAL A 26 -5.87 -9.87 -3.09
C VAL A 26 -4.71 -9.24 -3.84
N ALA A 27 -4.10 -8.18 -3.30
CA ALA A 27 -2.86 -7.60 -3.79
C ALA A 27 -2.10 -6.92 -2.65
N HIS A 28 -0.77 -6.89 -2.74
CA HIS A 28 0.08 -6.15 -1.81
C HIS A 28 1.41 -5.74 -2.47
N THR A 29 1.96 -4.64 -1.98
CA THR A 29 3.30 -4.13 -2.35
C THR A 29 4.04 -3.73 -1.09
N THR A 30 5.33 -4.04 -1.02
CA THR A 30 6.24 -3.54 0.01
C THR A 30 7.49 -2.99 -0.66
N MET A 31 7.83 -1.74 -0.38
CA MET A 31 8.98 -1.06 -0.98
C MET A 31 9.70 -0.18 0.04
N MET A 32 10.99 0.04 -0.20
CA MET A 32 11.76 1.01 0.59
C MET A 32 11.20 2.43 0.39
N SER A 33 10.95 3.11 1.50
CA SER A 33 10.42 4.47 1.48
C SER A 33 11.43 5.45 0.89
N LYS A 34 10.91 6.48 0.25
CA LYS A 34 11.66 7.68 -0.12
C LYS A 34 11.51 8.73 0.97
N ILE A 35 12.37 9.75 0.90
CA ILE A 35 12.31 10.89 1.79
C ILE A 35 10.97 11.63 1.70
N ASN A 36 10.33 11.60 0.53
CA ASN A 36 9.02 12.17 0.31
C ASN A 36 7.93 11.10 0.46
N ALA A 37 6.98 11.36 1.36
CA ALA A 37 5.90 10.43 1.67
C ALA A 37 4.90 10.26 0.51
N GLU A 38 4.59 11.34 -0.20
CA GLU A 38 3.67 11.32 -1.36
C GLU A 38 4.25 10.49 -2.51
N GLN A 39 5.54 10.65 -2.82
CA GLN A 39 6.22 9.84 -3.83
C GLN A 39 6.19 8.36 -3.46
N SER A 40 6.46 8.05 -2.19
CA SER A 40 6.42 6.67 -1.69
C SER A 40 5.02 6.07 -1.81
N ALA A 41 3.98 6.85 -1.46
CA ALA A 41 2.59 6.42 -1.59
C ALA A 41 2.19 6.16 -3.05
N LYS A 42 2.58 7.05 -3.98
CA LYS A 42 2.29 6.89 -5.41
C LYS A 42 2.95 5.64 -5.97
N MET A 43 4.25 5.45 -5.73
CA MET A 43 4.97 4.27 -6.22
C MET A 43 4.46 2.95 -5.62
N ALA A 44 3.97 2.96 -4.38
CA ALA A 44 3.40 1.75 -3.77
C ALA A 44 2.04 1.36 -4.35
N MET A 45 1.38 2.29 -5.06
CA MET A 45 0.03 2.18 -5.62
C MET A 45 0.01 2.08 -7.16
N GLU A 46 1.17 2.19 -7.83
CA GLU A 46 1.35 1.88 -9.26
C GLU A 46 1.35 0.37 -9.50
#